data_AF-A0A0G1LSC3-F1
#
_entry.id   AF-A0A0G1LSC3-F1
#
_cell.length_a   1.000
_cell.length_b   1.000
_cell.length_c   1.000
_cell.angle_alpha   90.00
_cell.angle_beta   90.00
_cell.angle_gamma   90.00
#
_symmetry.space_group_name_H-M   'P 1'
#
loop_
_entity.id
_entity.type
_entity.pdbx_description
1 polymer ?
#
loop_
_entity_poly.entity_id
_entity_poly.type
_entity_poly.pdbx_seq_one_letter_code
_entity_poly.pdbx_strand_id
1 'polypeptide(L)'
;MQIVDINGTERTCLKAFPDPAYPGYMRVEFRTHHEWFTLKEFLFFNPTLKNLMAGAPNLPADDLGVVTSSGKNFIRDAKKNWKENSYIDFTIWISRGLGEGQTRRVMRNTRNTVYTNTPWNTKPNKTSQYLISHDIHDVKAFGNVLPQIEQAEYERRAKEMDKKKAPQKN
;
A
#
# COMPACT_ATOMS: atom_id res chain seq x y z
N MET A 1 11.82 18.65 -23.48
CA MET A 1 10.40 18.83 -23.11
C MET A 1 10.32 19.42 -21.71
N GLN A 2 9.24 20.12 -21.36
CA GLN A 2 9.03 20.63 -20.00
C GLN A 2 8.13 19.66 -19.22
N ILE A 3 8.44 19.46 -17.95
CA ILE A 3 7.59 18.78 -16.98
C ILE A 3 7.47 19.62 -15.71
N VAL A 4 6.41 19.41 -14.94
CA VAL A 4 6.27 19.89 -13.58
C VAL A 4 6.59 18.72 -12.65
N ASP A 5 7.51 18.94 -11.70
CA ASP A 5 7.89 17.92 -10.72
C ASP A 5 6.92 17.86 -9.52
N ILE A 6 7.17 16.94 -8.58
CA ILE A 6 6.32 16.74 -7.39
C ILE A 6 6.29 17.96 -6.45
N ASN A 7 7.22 18.90 -6.59
CA ASN A 7 7.28 20.14 -5.83
C ASN A 7 6.59 21.30 -6.57
N GLY A 8 5.98 21.04 -7.72
CA GLY A 8 5.36 22.07 -8.56
C GLY A 8 6.37 22.91 -9.36
N THR A 9 7.63 22.48 -9.44
CA THR A 9 8.67 23.23 -10.16
C THR A 9 8.74 22.76 -11.62
N GLU A 10 8.75 23.71 -12.55
CA GLU A 10 8.98 23.42 -13.97
C GLU A 10 10.44 23.04 -14.22
N ARG A 11 10.65 21.91 -14.89
CA ARG A 11 11.98 21.36 -15.20
C ARG A 11 12.04 20.90 -16.65
N THR A 12 13.15 21.20 -17.29
CA THR A 12 13.44 20.73 -18.66
C THR A 12 14.07 19.34 -18.60
N CYS A 13 13.41 18.37 -19.23
CA CYS A 13 13.95 17.02 -19.42
C CYS A 13 14.14 16.68 -20.90
N LEU A 14 14.99 15.68 -21.15
CA LEU A 14 15.29 15.18 -22.49
C LEU A 14 14.16 14.28 -22.99
N LYS A 15 13.71 13.36 -22.13
CA LYS A 15 12.71 12.35 -22.45
C LYS A 15 11.97 11.91 -21.19
N ALA A 16 10.72 11.50 -21.35
CA ALA A 16 9.96 10.80 -20.31
C ALA A 16 9.24 9.61 -20.95
N PHE A 17 9.29 8.44 -20.32
CA PHE A 17 8.62 7.23 -20.79
C PHE A 17 8.32 6.26 -19.63
N PRO A 18 7.27 5.42 -19.73
CA PRO A 18 7.00 4.38 -18.74
C PRO A 18 8.15 3.39 -18.72
N ASP A 19 8.66 3.05 -17.54
CA ASP A 19 9.79 2.15 -17.42
C ASP A 19 9.31 0.68 -17.37
N PRO A 20 9.61 -0.17 -18.37
CA PRO A 20 9.16 -1.56 -18.38
C PRO A 20 9.73 -2.41 -17.23
N ALA A 21 10.86 -1.99 -16.65
CA ALA A 21 11.50 -2.65 -15.50
C ALA A 21 10.88 -2.20 -14.17
N TYR A 22 10.17 -1.07 -14.15
CA TYR A 22 9.48 -0.53 -12.99
C TYR A 22 8.01 -0.20 -13.36
N PRO A 23 7.15 -1.23 -13.49
CA PRO A 23 5.72 -1.05 -13.73
C PRO A 23 5.11 -0.09 -12.72
N GLY A 24 4.34 0.90 -13.17
CA GLY A 24 3.81 1.95 -12.30
C GLY A 24 4.65 3.22 -12.23
N TYR A 25 5.83 3.25 -12.86
CA TYR A 25 6.71 4.43 -12.88
C TYR A 25 6.95 4.98 -14.27
N MET A 26 7.11 6.29 -14.30
CA MET A 26 7.63 7.09 -15.39
C MET A 26 9.11 7.37 -15.13
N ARG A 27 9.99 6.93 -16.04
CA ARG A 27 11.38 7.34 -16.03
C ARG A 27 11.52 8.63 -16.81
N VAL A 28 12.05 9.66 -16.15
CA VAL A 28 12.36 10.96 -16.73
C VAL A 28 13.86 11.13 -16.82
N GLU A 29 14.36 11.39 -18.02
CA GLU A 29 15.78 11.57 -18.30
C GLU A 29 16.11 13.05 -18.39
N PHE A 30 17.00 13.51 -17.52
CA PHE A 30 17.60 14.84 -17.53
C PHE A 30 19.00 14.77 -18.15
N ARG A 31 19.64 15.94 -18.34
CA ARG A 31 20.96 16.02 -18.97
C ARG A 31 22.04 15.24 -18.23
N THR A 32 21.95 15.14 -16.90
CA THR A 32 23.01 14.56 -16.04
C THR A 32 22.57 13.36 -15.21
N HIS A 33 21.26 13.07 -15.17
CA HIS A 33 20.69 12.04 -14.29
C HIS A 33 19.30 11.64 -14.80
N HIS A 34 18.70 10.65 -14.16
CA HIS A 34 17.29 10.29 -14.35
C HIS A 34 16.59 10.24 -13.00
N GLU A 35 15.27 10.41 -13.03
CA GLU A 35 14.41 10.30 -11.87
C GLU A 35 13.20 9.44 -12.23
N TRP A 36 12.70 8.69 -11.25
CA TRP A 36 11.45 7.96 -11.38
C TRP A 36 10.34 8.71 -10.67
N PHE A 37 9.24 8.88 -11.37
CA PHE A 37 7.98 9.42 -10.85
C PHE A 37 6.96 8.30 -10.89
N THR A 38 6.05 8.20 -9.93
CA THR A 38 4.91 7.29 -10.11
C THR A 38 4.07 7.78 -11.30
N LEU A 39 3.43 6.88 -12.04
CA LEU A 39 2.55 7.25 -13.15
C LEU A 39 1.42 8.19 -12.69
N LYS A 40 0.93 7.99 -11.45
CA LYS A 40 -0.10 8.82 -10.83
C LYS A 40 0.40 10.24 -10.56
N GLU A 41 1.56 10.41 -9.93
CA GLU A 41 2.15 11.72 -9.68
C GLU A 41 2.50 12.43 -10.98
N PHE A 42 3.14 11.72 -11.92
CA PHE A 42 3.51 12.29 -13.21
C PHE A 42 2.29 12.86 -13.93
N LEU A 43 1.19 12.10 -14.00
CA LEU A 43 -0.05 12.56 -14.65
C LEU A 43 -0.75 13.68 -13.88
N PHE A 44 -0.70 13.65 -12.55
CA PHE A 44 -1.29 14.70 -11.71
C PHE A 44 -0.64 16.07 -11.96
N PHE A 45 0.70 16.11 -12.02
CA PHE A 45 1.45 17.34 -12.29
C PHE A 45 1.55 17.68 -13.79
N ASN A 46 1.42 16.68 -14.67
CA ASN A 46 1.57 16.85 -16.12
C ASN A 46 0.37 16.31 -16.91
N PRO A 47 -0.85 16.84 -16.70
CA PRO A 47 -2.07 16.28 -17.29
C PRO A 47 -2.07 16.29 -18.82
N THR A 48 -1.40 17.27 -19.43
CA THR A 48 -1.26 17.41 -20.89
C THR A 48 -0.33 16.36 -21.51
N LEU A 49 0.49 15.68 -20.71
CA LEU A 49 1.47 14.68 -21.15
C LEU A 49 0.97 13.23 -21.00
N LYS A 50 -0.34 13.03 -20.83
CA LYS A 50 -0.96 11.69 -20.69
C LYS A 50 -0.61 10.74 -21.84
N ASN A 51 -0.40 11.26 -23.05
CA ASN A 51 -0.02 10.48 -24.23
C ASN A 51 1.33 9.76 -24.04
N LEU A 52 2.23 10.29 -23.20
CA LEU A 52 3.50 9.63 -22.90
C LEU A 52 3.34 8.35 -22.07
N MET A 53 2.20 8.18 -21.40
CA MET A 53 1.87 6.95 -20.68
C MET A 53 1.30 5.86 -21.60
N ALA A 54 1.14 6.12 -22.90
CA ALA A 54 0.67 5.11 -23.83
C ALA A 54 1.63 3.90 -23.85
N GLY A 55 1.08 2.71 -23.57
CA GLY A 55 1.87 1.48 -23.46
C GLY A 55 2.54 1.28 -22.10
N ALA A 56 2.22 2.08 -21.08
CA ALA A 56 2.63 1.81 -19.71
C ALA A 56 2.18 0.38 -19.30
N PRO A 57 3.08 -0.43 -18.71
CA PRO A 57 2.68 -1.74 -18.21
C PRO A 57 1.55 -1.60 -17.18
N ASN A 58 0.50 -2.42 -17.31
CA ASN A 58 -0.53 -2.49 -16.29
C ASN A 58 0.12 -2.85 -14.96
N LEU A 59 -0.32 -2.18 -13.90
CA LEU A 59 0.02 -2.56 -12.53
C LEU A 59 -0.38 -4.02 -12.29
N PRO A 60 0.41 -4.80 -11.55
CA PRO A 60 -0.03 -6.13 -11.16
C PRO A 60 -1.31 -6.04 -10.33
N ALA A 61 -2.17 -7.03 -10.48
CA ALA A 61 -3.31 -7.18 -9.59
C ALA A 61 -2.83 -7.40 -8.15
N ASP A 62 -3.69 -7.04 -7.20
CA ASP A 62 -3.48 -7.31 -5.79
C ASP A 62 -3.24 -8.81 -5.54
N ASP A 63 -2.35 -9.12 -4.59
CA ASP A 63 -1.95 -10.50 -4.32
C ASP A 63 -1.96 -10.84 -2.83
N LEU A 64 -2.46 -12.04 -2.52
CA LEU A 64 -2.62 -12.58 -1.17
C LEU A 64 -1.68 -13.77 -0.98
N GLY A 65 -1.09 -13.94 0.20
CA GLY A 65 -0.22 -15.08 0.44
C GLY A 65 0.06 -15.39 1.90
N VAL A 66 0.93 -16.38 2.10
CA VAL A 66 1.34 -16.84 3.43
C VAL A 66 2.86 -16.78 3.50
N VAL A 67 3.38 -16.09 4.51
CA VAL A 67 4.82 -15.95 4.69
C VAL A 67 5.45 -17.33 4.90
N THR A 68 6.52 -17.65 4.18
CA THR A 68 7.32 -18.87 4.41
C THR A 68 8.49 -18.59 5.37
N SER A 69 9.13 -17.44 5.20
CA SER A 69 10.16 -16.92 6.09
C SER A 69 10.25 -15.41 5.99
N SER A 70 10.92 -14.77 6.93
CA SER A 70 11.08 -13.31 6.95
C SER A 70 12.38 -12.90 7.63
N GLY A 71 12.81 -11.67 7.37
CA GLY A 71 13.87 -10.99 8.08
C GLY A 71 13.37 -9.67 8.66
N LYS A 72 14.31 -8.80 9.05
CA LYS A 72 13.96 -7.46 9.59
C LYS A 72 13.17 -6.64 8.57
N ASN A 73 13.59 -6.63 7.30
CA ASN A 73 13.04 -5.75 6.26
C ASN A 73 12.56 -6.54 5.02
N PHE A 74 12.20 -7.81 5.19
CA PHE A 74 11.68 -8.60 4.09
C PHE A 74 10.73 -9.69 4.56
N ILE A 75 9.81 -10.09 3.68
CA ILE A 75 9.11 -11.36 3.75
C ILE A 75 9.42 -12.19 2.51
N ARG A 76 9.41 -13.50 2.66
CA ARG A 76 9.57 -14.46 1.57
C ARG A 76 8.39 -15.42 1.58
N ASP A 77 7.80 -15.63 0.42
CA ASP A 77 6.77 -16.63 0.16
C ASP A 77 7.26 -17.54 -0.95
N ALA A 78 7.77 -18.72 -0.59
CA ALA A 78 8.40 -19.63 -1.54
C ALA A 78 7.44 -20.19 -2.60
N LYS A 79 6.12 -20.03 -2.42
CA LYS A 79 5.09 -20.48 -3.37
C LYS A 79 4.83 -19.46 -4.48
N LYS A 80 5.39 -18.25 -4.37
CA LYS A 80 5.14 -17.16 -5.32
C LYS A 80 6.11 -17.16 -6.50
N ASN A 81 5.63 -16.59 -7.60
CA ASN A 81 6.34 -16.44 -8.86
C ASN A 81 6.05 -15.07 -9.48
N TRP A 82 6.35 -14.01 -8.75
CA TRP A 82 6.12 -12.65 -9.19
C TRP A 82 7.11 -12.23 -10.28
N LYS A 83 6.69 -11.28 -11.11
CA LYS A 83 7.64 -10.53 -11.93
C LYS A 83 8.48 -9.65 -11.01
N GLU A 84 9.77 -9.56 -11.28
CA GLU A 84 10.65 -8.69 -10.50
C GLU A 84 10.16 -7.24 -10.56
N ASN A 85 10.21 -6.57 -9.42
CA ASN A 85 9.88 -5.16 -9.26
C ASN A 85 8.45 -4.75 -9.67
N SER A 86 7.53 -5.70 -9.83
CA SER A 86 6.15 -5.38 -10.18
C SER A 86 5.37 -4.66 -9.07
N TYR A 87 5.76 -4.84 -7.80
CA TYR A 87 5.04 -4.33 -6.64
C TYR A 87 5.73 -3.14 -5.96
N ILE A 88 6.61 -2.41 -6.64
CA ILE A 88 7.29 -1.26 -6.03
C ILE A 88 6.26 -0.16 -5.70
N ASP A 89 6.40 0.44 -4.51
CA ASP A 89 5.48 1.36 -3.84
C ASP A 89 4.08 0.82 -3.51
N PHE A 90 3.80 -0.46 -3.76
CA PHE A 90 2.62 -1.09 -3.20
C PHE A 90 2.77 -1.15 -1.67
N THR A 91 1.63 -1.18 -0.97
CA THR A 91 1.63 -1.47 0.45
C THR A 91 1.46 -2.96 0.66
N ILE A 92 2.34 -3.54 1.46
CA ILE A 92 2.14 -4.87 2.03
C ILE A 92 1.54 -4.74 3.43
N TRP A 93 0.44 -5.45 3.66
CA TRP A 93 -0.25 -5.53 4.94
C TRP A 93 -0.24 -6.97 5.46
N ILE A 94 0.11 -7.15 6.74
CA ILE A 94 -0.05 -8.44 7.43
C ILE A 94 -1.47 -8.54 7.95
N SER A 95 -2.30 -9.30 7.26
CA SER A 95 -3.75 -9.38 7.52
C SER A 95 -4.10 -10.29 8.69
N ARG A 96 -3.28 -11.32 8.96
CA ARG A 96 -3.47 -12.27 10.08
C ARG A 96 -2.14 -12.84 10.57
N GLY A 97 -2.12 -13.30 11.82
CA GLY A 97 -1.02 -14.09 12.39
C GLY A 97 0.05 -13.23 13.07
N LEU A 98 1.28 -13.73 13.16
CA LEU A 98 2.33 -12.96 13.85
C LEU A 98 2.63 -11.66 13.10
N GLY A 99 2.56 -10.52 13.79
CA GLY A 99 2.78 -9.20 13.19
C GLY A 99 1.58 -8.63 12.43
N GLU A 100 0.39 -9.19 12.65
CA GLU A 100 -0.90 -8.66 12.17
C GLU A 100 -1.08 -7.17 12.43
N GLY A 101 -1.73 -6.49 11.47
CA GLY A 101 -2.01 -5.06 11.53
C GLY A 101 -0.86 -4.18 11.03
N GLN A 102 0.36 -4.71 10.87
CA GLN A 102 1.48 -3.93 10.34
C GLN A 102 1.38 -3.75 8.82
N THR A 103 1.64 -2.53 8.35
CA THR A 103 1.76 -2.17 6.94
C THR A 103 3.18 -1.67 6.64
N ARG A 104 3.68 -1.95 5.44
CA ARG A 104 4.97 -1.44 4.96
C ARG A 104 4.89 -1.10 3.48
N ARG A 105 5.66 -0.12 3.04
CA ARG A 105 5.83 0.17 1.61
C ARG A 105 6.84 -0.80 1.02
N VAL A 106 6.52 -1.38 -0.13
CA VAL A 106 7.41 -2.27 -0.87
C VAL A 106 8.44 -1.43 -1.64
N MET A 107 9.72 -1.63 -1.35
CA MET A 107 10.82 -0.95 -2.05
C MET A 107 11.28 -1.71 -3.28
N ARG A 108 11.21 -3.03 -3.23
CA ARG A 108 11.48 -3.94 -4.36
C ARG A 108 10.91 -5.32 -4.07
N ASN A 109 10.67 -6.09 -5.12
CA ASN A 109 10.36 -7.51 -5.00
C ASN A 109 11.17 -8.32 -6.01
N THR A 110 11.60 -9.51 -5.60
CA THR A 110 12.07 -10.54 -6.53
C THR A 110 10.90 -11.46 -6.87
N ARG A 111 11.21 -12.61 -7.49
CA ARG A 111 10.25 -13.69 -7.76
C ARG A 111 9.40 -14.11 -6.56
N ASN A 112 9.94 -14.07 -5.35
CA ASN A 112 9.28 -14.65 -4.17
C ASN A 112 9.59 -13.92 -2.85
N THR A 113 10.23 -12.76 -2.92
CA THR A 113 10.65 -11.99 -1.74
C THR A 113 10.28 -10.54 -1.93
N VAL A 114 9.66 -9.94 -0.92
CA VAL A 114 9.30 -8.52 -0.86
C VAL A 114 10.18 -7.84 0.17
N TYR A 115 10.81 -6.74 -0.22
CA TYR A 115 11.65 -5.91 0.64
C TYR A 115 10.93 -4.63 1.01
N THR A 116 10.95 -4.29 2.29
CA THR A 116 10.16 -3.18 2.86
C THR A 116 11.03 -1.96 3.15
N ASN A 117 10.40 -0.79 3.16
CA ASN A 117 11.05 0.49 3.47
C ASN A 117 11.55 0.58 4.91
N THR A 118 10.80 0.02 5.86
CA THR A 118 11.15 -0.01 7.29
C THR A 118 11.13 -1.43 7.84
N PRO A 119 11.87 -1.69 8.94
CA PRO A 119 11.84 -2.97 9.62
C PRO A 119 10.46 -3.31 10.18
N TRP A 120 10.15 -4.59 10.28
CA TRP A 120 9.00 -5.10 11.03
C TRP A 120 9.23 -4.90 12.54
N ASN A 121 8.23 -4.36 13.25
CA ASN A 121 8.28 -4.25 14.71
C ASN A 121 8.13 -5.65 15.32
N THR A 122 7.13 -6.39 14.83
CA THR A 122 6.95 -7.81 15.10
C THR A 122 7.18 -8.57 13.81
N LYS A 123 8.25 -9.36 13.75
CA LYS A 123 8.65 -10.10 12.56
C LYS A 123 7.57 -11.14 12.16
N PRO A 124 6.98 -11.06 10.96
CA PRO A 124 6.02 -12.06 10.48
C PRO A 124 6.64 -13.45 10.40
N ASN A 125 5.87 -14.53 10.48
CA ASN A 125 6.39 -15.89 10.38
C ASN A 125 5.45 -16.78 9.56
N LYS A 126 5.60 -18.11 9.64
CA LYS A 126 4.80 -19.07 8.87
C LYS A 126 3.29 -19.05 9.15
N THR A 127 2.83 -18.40 10.23
CA THR A 127 1.41 -18.23 10.53
C THR A 127 0.85 -16.93 9.95
N SER A 128 1.71 -16.05 9.43
CA SER A 128 1.34 -14.72 8.94
C SER A 128 0.78 -14.77 7.52
N GLN A 129 -0.39 -14.19 7.33
CA GLN A 129 -1.00 -13.97 6.01
C GLN A 129 -0.81 -12.51 5.61
N TYR A 130 -0.63 -12.25 4.32
CA TYR A 130 -0.41 -10.90 3.82
C TYR A 130 -1.25 -10.59 2.57
N LEU A 131 -1.45 -9.29 2.33
CA LEU A 131 -1.99 -8.70 1.13
C LEU A 131 -1.00 -7.66 0.59
N ILE A 132 -0.72 -7.68 -0.70
CA ILE A 132 0.03 -6.65 -1.42
C ILE A 132 -0.96 -5.94 -2.32
N SER A 133 -1.12 -4.63 -2.13
CA SER A 133 -2.08 -3.83 -2.90
C SER A 133 -1.64 -2.39 -3.02
N HIS A 134 -1.97 -1.79 -4.15
CA HIS A 134 -1.78 -0.37 -4.40
C HIS A 134 -2.86 0.51 -3.76
N ASP A 135 -4.02 -0.04 -3.37
CA ASP A 135 -5.15 0.74 -2.82
C ASP A 135 -5.12 0.83 -1.30
N ILE A 136 -4.14 0.17 -0.68
CA ILE A 136 -3.96 0.20 0.75
C ILE A 136 -3.22 1.49 1.14
N HIS A 137 -3.98 2.46 1.66
CA HIS A 137 -3.45 3.76 2.10
C HIS A 137 -3.67 4.00 3.60
N ASP A 138 -4.73 3.43 4.19
CA ASP A 138 -5.08 3.55 5.61
C ASP A 138 -5.74 2.26 6.13
N VAL A 139 -4.95 1.21 6.40
CA VAL A 139 -5.51 -0.01 7.00
C VAL A 139 -5.72 0.20 8.49
N LYS A 140 -6.95 0.50 8.88
CA LYS A 140 -7.36 0.35 10.26
C LYS A 140 -7.80 -1.09 10.45
N ALA A 141 -6.98 -1.89 11.15
CA ALA A 141 -7.45 -3.12 11.74
C ALA A 141 -8.51 -2.76 12.79
N PHE A 142 -9.77 -2.66 12.39
CA PHE A 142 -10.88 -2.63 13.33
C PHE A 142 -10.95 -4.04 13.92
N GLY A 143 -10.25 -4.28 15.03
CA GLY A 143 -10.39 -5.54 15.74
C GLY A 143 -11.84 -5.64 16.23
N ASN A 144 -12.70 -6.42 15.55
CA ASN A 144 -14.14 -6.59 15.85
C ASN A 144 -14.79 -5.39 16.56
N VAL A 145 -14.58 -4.17 16.06
CA VAL A 145 -15.17 -2.98 16.66
C VAL A 145 -16.53 -2.81 16.00
N LEU A 146 -17.59 -2.79 16.80
CA LEU A 146 -18.92 -2.42 16.31
C LEU A 146 -18.80 -1.07 15.57
N PRO A 147 -19.43 -0.91 14.39
CA PRO A 147 -19.57 0.39 13.75
C PRO A 147 -19.99 1.46 14.76
N GLN A 148 -19.38 2.65 14.73
CA GLN A 148 -19.63 3.71 15.73
C GLN A 148 -21.13 4.06 15.85
N ILE A 149 -21.88 3.95 14.74
CA ILE A 149 -23.34 4.11 14.69
C ILE A 149 -24.04 3.04 15.54
N GLU A 150 -23.62 1.77 15.40
CA GLU A 150 -24.17 0.64 16.14
C GLU A 150 -23.79 0.70 17.62
N GLN A 151 -22.56 1.09 17.96
CA GLN A 151 -22.11 1.25 19.34
C GLN A 151 -22.93 2.30 20.11
N ALA A 152 -23.21 3.46 19.50
CA ALA A 152 -24.05 4.49 20.10
C ALA A 152 -25.48 3.99 20.37
N GLU A 153 -26.02 3.16 19.49
CA GLU A 153 -27.35 2.56 19.67
C GLU A 153 -27.36 1.52 20.80
N TYR A 154 -26.34 0.67 20.87
CA TYR A 154 -26.17 -0.29 21.97
C TYR A 154 -26.00 0.41 23.32
N GLU A 155 -25.20 1.48 23.39
CA GLU A 155 -25.03 2.28 24.61
C GLU A 155 -26.34 2.97 25.03
N ARG A 156 -27.13 3.46 24.07
CA ARG A 156 -28.45 4.03 24.34
C ARG A 156 -29.40 2.97 24.91
N ARG A 157 -29.47 1.78 24.28
CA ARG A 157 -30.29 0.66 24.75
C ARG A 157 -29.85 0.17 26.13
N ALA A 158 -28.54 0.10 26.40
CA ALA A 158 -28.01 -0.26 27.71
C ALA A 158 -28.44 0.73 28.80
N LYS A 159 -28.33 2.04 28.53
CA LYS A 159 -28.79 3.10 29.45
C LYS A 159 -30.31 3.04 29.69
N GLU A 160 -31.10 2.71 28.67
CA GLU A 160 -32.55 2.52 28.81
C GLU A 160 -32.90 1.29 29.65
N MET A 161 -32.17 0.19 29.49
CA MET A 161 -32.34 -1.01 30.32
C MET A 161 -31.95 -0.74 31.79
N ASP A 162 -30.87 -0.01 32.04
CA ASP A 162 -30.47 0.36 33.40
C ASP A 162 -31.48 1.30 34.08
N LYS A 163 -32.05 2.26 33.32
CA LYS A 163 -33.15 3.11 33.81
C LYS A 163 -34.40 2.30 34.18
N LYS A 164 -34.72 1.24 33.43
CA LYS A 164 -35.85 0.34 33.74
C LYS A 164 -35.58 -0.56 34.96
N LYS A 165 -34.31 -0.79 35.30
CA LYS A 165 -33.88 -1.57 36.47
C LYS A 165 -33.73 -0.74 37.74
N ALA A 166 -33.75 0.59 37.65
CA ALA A 166 -33.72 1.45 38.83
C ALA A 166 -35.02 1.25 39.64
N PRO A 167 -34.94 0.96 40.95
CA PRO A 167 -36.14 0.76 41.77
C PRO A 167 -37.01 2.01 41.75
N GLN A 168 -38.30 1.84 41.43
CA GLN A 168 -39.27 2.91 41.59
C GLN A 168 -39.33 3.25 43.08
N LYS A 169 -38.84 4.43 43.45
CA LYS A 169 -39.06 4.98 44.78
C LYS A 169 -40.56 5.29 44.87
N ASN A 170 -41.28 4.48 45.66
CA ASN A 170 -42.62 4.80 46.15
C ASN A 170 -42.60 6.06 47.01
#